data_AF-A0A0M2JVI5-F1
#
_entry.id   AF-A0A0M2JVI5-F1
#
_cell.length_a   1.000
_cell.length_b   1.000
_cell.length_c   1.000
_cell.angle_alpha   90.00
_cell.angle_beta   90.00
_cell.angle_gamma   90.00
#
_symmetry.space_group_name_H-M   'P 1'
#
loop_
_entity.id
_entity.type
_entity.pdbx_description
1 polymer ?
#
loop_
_entity_poly.entity_id
_entity_poly.type
_entity_poly.pdbx_seq_one_letter_code
_entity_poly.pdbx_strand_id
1 'polypeptide(L)'
;MTLTDDQYVAQAEAALAHMRARNKAFLDAVDGIDVPSLHDDVRARFDSNGNLVDLDIAPEALNVYTNVELEELITSVLQETRNQLTAQMQGLFVKYLVPTDPQFDPDALGERYVAPPPLDA
;
A
#
# COMPACT_ATOMS: atom_id res chain seq x y z
N MET A 1 -8.79 -26.61 23.84
CA MET A 1 -7.92 -26.58 25.02
C MET A 1 -7.85 -25.13 25.43
N THR A 2 -8.32 -24.78 26.63
CA THR A 2 -8.24 -23.40 27.14
C THR A 2 -6.80 -23.15 27.56
N LEU A 3 -6.21 -22.02 27.14
CA LEU A 3 -4.87 -21.60 27.54
C LEU A 3 -4.88 -21.29 29.04
N THR A 4 -3.77 -21.52 29.75
CA THR A 4 -3.61 -20.92 31.09
C THR A 4 -3.40 -19.41 30.94
N ASP A 5 -3.64 -18.64 32.00
CA ASP A 5 -3.44 -17.18 32.00
C ASP A 5 -2.04 -16.79 31.49
N ASP A 6 -0.99 -17.46 31.99
CA ASP A 6 0.39 -17.22 31.54
C ASP A 6 0.60 -17.54 30.06
N GLN A 7 -0.01 -18.61 29.54
CA GLN A 7 0.07 -18.98 28.13
C GLN A 7 -0.71 -18.00 27.24
N TYR A 8 -1.84 -17.51 27.73
CA TYR A 8 -2.65 -16.48 27.07
C TYR A 8 -1.85 -15.19 26.96
N VAL A 9 -1.27 -14.71 28.06
CA VAL A 9 -0.45 -13.49 28.08
C VAL A 9 0.76 -13.63 27.16
N ALA A 10 1.49 -14.74 27.24
CA ALA A 10 2.65 -14.98 26.36
C ALA A 10 2.27 -14.99 24.87
N GLN A 11 1.13 -15.60 24.51
CA GLN A 11 0.64 -15.58 23.14
C GLN A 11 0.17 -14.19 22.70
N ALA A 12 -0.51 -13.45 23.58
CA ALA A 12 -0.95 -12.08 23.31
C ALA A 12 0.24 -11.14 23.07
N GLU A 13 1.28 -11.23 23.91
CA GLU A 13 2.51 -10.44 23.75
C GLU A 13 3.22 -10.75 22.43
N ALA A 14 3.36 -12.05 22.10
CA ALA A 14 3.95 -12.47 20.84
C ALA A 14 3.14 -11.98 19.62
N ALA A 15 1.81 -12.09 19.67
CA ALA A 15 0.92 -11.60 18.62
C ALA A 15 1.01 -10.08 18.46
N LEU A 16 1.04 -9.32 19.55
CA LEU A 16 1.19 -7.86 19.52
C LEU A 16 2.55 -7.43 18.94
N ALA A 17 3.64 -8.10 19.34
CA ALA A 17 4.95 -7.85 18.77
C ALA A 17 4.96 -8.12 17.26
N HIS A 18 4.35 -9.23 16.84
CA HIS A 18 4.25 -9.61 15.44
C HIS A 18 3.37 -8.62 14.63
N MET A 19 2.24 -8.17 15.18
CA MET A 19 1.39 -7.15 14.54
C MET A 19 2.14 -5.82 14.35
N ARG A 20 2.94 -5.39 15.34
CA ARG A 20 3.78 -4.19 15.22
C ARG A 20 4.83 -4.34 14.12
N ALA A 21 5.48 -5.50 14.03
CA ALA A 21 6.44 -5.80 12.98
C ALA A 21 5.79 -5.77 11.58
N ARG A 22 4.60 -6.37 11.43
CA ARG A 22 3.86 -6.35 10.16
C ARG A 22 3.39 -4.95 9.77
N ASN A 23 2.94 -4.14 10.73
CA ASN A 23 2.59 -2.74 10.48
C ASN A 23 3.81 -1.93 10.01
N LYS A 24 4.97 -2.12 10.65
CA LYS A 24 6.20 -1.49 10.18
C LYS A 24 6.55 -1.91 8.75
N ALA A 25 6.52 -3.22 8.45
CA ALA A 25 6.82 -3.71 7.11
C ALA A 25 5.82 -3.21 6.05
N PHE A 26 4.55 -3.07 6.42
CA PHE A 26 3.54 -2.44 5.58
C PHE A 26 3.89 -0.99 5.26
N LEU A 27 4.22 -0.18 6.27
CA LEU A 27 4.59 1.22 6.07
C LEU A 27 5.87 1.36 5.22
N ASP A 28 6.90 0.57 5.53
CA ASP A 28 8.15 0.55 4.76
C ASP A 28 7.90 0.15 3.29
N ALA A 29 6.96 -0.78 3.03
CA ALA A 29 6.57 -1.16 1.68
C ALA A 29 5.73 -0.10 0.96
N VAL A 30 4.84 0.62 1.68
CA VAL A 30 4.05 1.73 1.12
C VAL A 30 4.95 2.89 0.71
N ASP A 31 5.96 3.22 1.53
CA ASP A 31 6.96 4.24 1.21
C ASP A 31 7.80 3.87 -0.03
N GLY A 32 7.90 2.57 -0.33
CA GLY A 32 8.61 2.03 -1.50
C GLY A 32 7.75 1.90 -2.76
N ILE A 33 6.48 2.33 -2.76
CA ILE A 33 5.65 2.28 -3.97
C ILE A 33 6.22 3.23 -5.02
N ASP A 34 6.56 2.67 -6.18
CA ASP A 34 6.93 3.42 -7.37
C ASP A 34 5.90 3.14 -8.47
N VAL A 35 5.18 4.18 -8.89
CA VAL A 35 4.19 4.07 -9.98
C VAL A 35 4.90 4.44 -11.27
N PRO A 36 4.99 3.52 -12.26
CA PRO A 36 5.65 3.81 -13.52
C PRO A 36 5.04 5.03 -14.23
N SER A 37 5.89 5.77 -14.94
CA SER A 37 5.45 6.86 -15.81
C SER A 37 4.48 6.30 -16.87
N LEU A 38 3.28 6.89 -16.95
CA LEU A 38 2.25 6.46 -17.89
C LEU A 38 2.35 7.15 -19.26
N HIS A 39 3.01 8.32 -19.29
CA HIS A 39 3.24 9.09 -20.48
C HIS A 39 4.62 9.77 -20.40
N ASP A 40 5.24 10.03 -21.54
CA ASP A 40 6.55 10.69 -21.59
C ASP A 40 6.43 12.19 -21.33
N ASP A 41 5.38 12.81 -21.87
CA ASP A 41 5.16 14.26 -21.80
C ASP A 41 4.41 14.74 -20.55
N VAL A 42 3.73 13.85 -19.81
CA VAL A 42 2.97 14.22 -18.60
C VAL A 42 3.23 13.19 -17.52
N ARG A 43 3.68 13.65 -16.36
CA ARG A 43 4.00 12.82 -15.21
C ARG A 43 3.33 13.36 -13.97
N ALA A 44 2.74 12.47 -13.18
CA ALA A 44 2.15 12.80 -11.90
C ALA A 44 2.80 11.96 -10.79
N ARG A 45 3.02 12.59 -9.64
CA ARG A 45 3.50 11.89 -8.45
C ARG A 45 2.57 12.16 -7.28
N PHE A 46 2.23 11.09 -6.56
CA PHE A 46 1.38 11.14 -5.39
C PHE A 46 2.17 10.68 -4.17
N ASP A 47 1.84 11.21 -2.99
CA ASP A 47 2.33 10.68 -1.72
C ASP A 47 1.52 9.45 -1.28
N SER A 48 1.95 8.80 -0.20
CA SER A 48 1.27 7.64 0.40
C SER A 48 -0.12 7.95 0.98
N ASN A 49 -0.51 9.23 1.08
CA ASN A 49 -1.87 9.64 1.44
C ASN A 49 -2.76 9.87 0.21
N GLY A 50 -2.22 9.70 -1.00
CA GLY A 50 -2.91 9.94 -2.26
C GLY A 50 -3.05 11.43 -2.60
N ASN A 51 -2.24 12.31 -2.00
CA ASN A 51 -2.16 13.71 -2.39
C ASN A 51 -1.23 13.86 -3.59
N LEU A 52 -1.61 14.71 -4.55
CA LEU A 52 -0.73 15.11 -5.63
C LEU A 52 0.42 15.97 -5.07
N VAL A 53 1.66 15.52 -5.24
CA VAL A 53 2.86 16.26 -4.79
C VAL A 53 3.66 16.83 -5.94
N ASP A 54 3.43 16.34 -7.16
CA ASP A 54 4.15 16.75 -8.36
C ASP A 54 3.31 16.53 -9.62
N LEU A 55 3.37 17.48 -10.53
CA LEU A 55 2.81 17.37 -11.87
C LEU A 55 3.80 18.04 -12.83
N ASP A 56 4.43 17.23 -13.67
CA ASP A 56 5.39 17.67 -14.66
C ASP A 56 4.78 17.51 -16.06
N ILE A 57 4.94 18.54 -16.89
CA ILE A 57 4.44 18.61 -18.25
C ILE A 57 5.61 19.07 -19.13
N ALA A 58 6.01 18.23 -20.07
CA ALA A 58 7.08 18.54 -20.99
C ALA A 58 6.75 19.83 -21.77
N PRO A 59 7.69 20.78 -21.92
CA PRO A 59 7.45 22.02 -22.67
C PRO A 59 6.98 21.77 -24.10
N GLU A 60 7.44 20.70 -24.72
CA GLU A 60 7.09 20.28 -26.08
C GLU A 60 5.60 19.93 -26.20
N ALA A 61 4.98 19.42 -25.12
CA ALA A 61 3.57 19.07 -25.07
C ALA A 61 2.66 20.26 -25.43
N LEU A 62 3.06 21.48 -25.05
CA LEU A 62 2.31 22.71 -25.33
C LEU A 62 2.24 23.04 -26.83
N ASN A 63 3.13 22.48 -27.65
CA ASN A 63 3.15 22.67 -29.09
C ASN A 63 2.63 21.44 -29.87
N VAL A 64 2.62 20.27 -29.23
CA VAL A 64 2.19 19.01 -29.83
C VAL A 64 0.68 18.80 -29.66
N TYR A 65 0.13 19.17 -28.51
CA TYR A 65 -1.28 18.96 -28.18
C TYR A 65 -2.06 20.27 -28.22
N THR A 66 -3.33 20.18 -28.60
CA THR A 66 -4.29 21.26 -28.32
C THR A 66 -4.56 21.34 -26.82
N ASN A 67 -5.12 22.47 -26.35
CA ASN A 67 -5.46 22.63 -24.93
C ASN A 67 -6.41 21.52 -24.43
N VAL A 68 -7.39 21.12 -25.25
CA VAL A 68 -8.36 20.08 -24.86
C VAL A 68 -7.68 18.71 -24.77
N GLU A 69 -6.85 18.36 -25.76
CA GLU A 69 -6.10 17.08 -25.74
C GLU A 69 -5.14 17.01 -24.55
N LEU A 70 -4.48 18.13 -24.21
CA LEU A 70 -3.58 18.19 -23.06
C LEU A 70 -4.33 18.07 -21.73
N GLU A 71 -5.50 18.73 -21.60
CA GLU A 71 -6.36 18.59 -20.41
C GLU A 71 -6.85 17.15 -20.23
N GLU A 72 -7.26 16.49 -21.31
CA GLU A 72 -7.67 15.08 -21.30
C GLU A 72 -6.51 14.17 -20.92
N LEU A 73 -5.31 14.41 -21.47
CA LEU A 73 -4.10 13.66 -21.15
C LEU A 73 -3.72 13.81 -19.67
N ILE A 74 -3.67 15.04 -19.15
CA ILE A 74 -3.37 15.31 -17.74
C ILE A 74 -4.40 14.61 -16.85
N THR A 75 -5.68 14.71 -17.19
CA THR A 75 -6.74 14.06 -16.42
C THR A 75 -6.56 12.55 -16.39
N SER A 76 -6.27 11.94 -17.55
CA SER A 76 -6.05 10.51 -17.66
C SER A 76 -4.84 10.05 -16.84
N VAL A 77 -3.70 10.76 -16.94
CA VAL A 77 -2.50 10.44 -16.17
C VAL A 77 -2.77 10.56 -14.66
N LEU A 78 -3.42 11.64 -14.21
CA LEU A 78 -3.74 11.83 -12.80
C LEU A 78 -4.64 10.72 -12.25
N GLN A 79 -5.70 10.36 -12.99
CA GLN A 79 -6.63 9.31 -12.56
C GLN A 79 -5.95 7.95 -12.52
N GLU A 80 -5.23 7.59 -13.57
CA GLU A 80 -4.63 6.27 -13.70
C GLU A 80 -3.47 6.08 -12.72
N THR A 81 -2.59 7.09 -12.55
CA THR A 81 -1.52 7.04 -11.54
C THR A 81 -2.10 6.87 -10.13
N ARG A 82 -3.18 7.61 -9.80
CA ARG A 82 -3.84 7.48 -8.49
C ARG A 82 -4.51 6.11 -8.30
N ASN A 83 -5.13 5.57 -9.35
CA ASN A 83 -5.74 4.24 -9.32
C ASN A 83 -4.68 3.16 -9.08
N GLN A 84 -3.53 3.25 -9.76
CA GLN A 84 -2.41 2.32 -9.58
C GLN A 84 -1.81 2.41 -8.18
N LEU A 85 -1.58 3.62 -7.66
CA LEU A 85 -1.14 3.81 -6.28
C LEU A 85 -2.12 3.14 -5.29
N THR A 86 -3.42 3.40 -5.45
CA THR A 86 -4.45 2.85 -4.57
C THR A 86 -4.49 1.32 -4.64
N ALA A 87 -4.37 0.75 -5.83
CA ALA A 87 -4.35 -0.69 -6.03
C ALA A 87 -3.11 -1.34 -5.38
N GLN A 88 -1.93 -0.72 -5.51
CA GLN A 88 -0.71 -1.19 -4.87
C GLN A 88 -0.81 -1.10 -3.34
N MET A 89 -1.28 0.04 -2.80
CA MET A 89 -1.50 0.20 -1.36
C MET A 89 -2.48 -0.83 -0.81
N GLN A 90 -3.60 -1.07 -1.50
CA GLN A 90 -4.58 -2.09 -1.10
C GLN A 90 -3.96 -3.49 -1.12
N GLY A 91 -3.17 -3.82 -2.14
CA GLY A 91 -2.45 -5.09 -2.22
C GLY A 91 -1.48 -5.29 -1.04
N LEU A 92 -0.72 -4.25 -0.69
CA LEU A 92 0.16 -4.28 0.48
C LEU A 92 -0.62 -4.40 1.79
N PHE A 93 -1.73 -3.67 1.92
CA PHE A 93 -2.60 -3.74 3.10
C PHE A 93 -3.09 -5.17 3.32
N VAL A 94 -3.59 -5.82 2.27
CA VAL A 94 -4.04 -7.21 2.32
C VAL A 94 -2.88 -8.15 2.67
N LYS A 95 -1.76 -8.05 1.94
CA LYS A 95 -0.57 -8.89 2.15
C LYS A 95 -0.10 -8.87 3.61
N TYR A 96 -0.02 -7.69 4.23
CA TYR A 96 0.58 -7.53 5.55
C TYR A 96 -0.44 -7.54 6.70
N LEU A 97 -1.67 -7.05 6.52
CA LEU A 97 -2.51 -6.66 7.66
C LEU A 97 -3.88 -7.34 7.72
N VAL A 98 -4.26 -8.19 6.74
CA VAL A 98 -5.59 -8.82 6.72
C VAL A 98 -5.51 -10.35 6.79
N PRO A 99 -5.28 -10.97 7.97
CA PRO A 99 -5.11 -12.41 8.11
C PRO A 99 -6.27 -13.29 7.62
N THR A 100 -7.45 -12.71 7.45
CA THR A 100 -8.65 -13.40 6.96
C THR A 100 -8.76 -13.41 5.44
N ASP A 101 -7.93 -12.64 4.73
CA ASP A 101 -7.95 -12.54 3.28
C ASP A 101 -7.11 -13.66 2.64
N PRO A 102 -7.58 -14.31 1.56
CA PRO A 102 -6.80 -15.33 0.86
C PRO A 102 -5.44 -14.87 0.31
N GLN A 103 -5.26 -13.57 0.07
CA GLN A 103 -4.01 -12.99 -0.42
C GLN A 103 -3.08 -12.54 0.71
N PHE A 104 -3.47 -12.74 1.97
CA PHE A 104 -2.59 -12.55 3.11
C PHE A 104 -1.38 -13.46 3.02
N ASP A 105 -0.20 -12.89 3.22
CA ASP A 105 1.06 -13.64 3.17
C ASP A 105 1.55 -13.89 4.60
N PRO A 106 1.34 -15.09 5.18
CA PRO A 106 1.76 -15.38 6.55
C PRO A 106 3.27 -15.26 6.74
N ASP A 107 4.05 -15.43 5.67
CA ASP A 107 5.52 -15.45 5.70
C ASP A 107 6.14 -14.12 5.22
N ALA A 108 5.34 -13.06 5.08
CA ALA A 108 5.78 -11.75 4.57
C ALA A 108 6.96 -11.12 5.35
N LEU A 109 7.17 -11.53 6.60
CA LEU A 109 8.29 -11.08 7.43
C LEU A 109 9.50 -12.03 7.44
N GLY A 110 9.42 -13.17 6.75
CA GLY A 110 10.41 -14.25 6.85
C GLY A 110 10.33 -15.05 8.17
N GLU A 111 9.34 -14.75 9.02
CA GLU A 111 9.04 -15.43 10.28
C GLU A 111 7.61 -15.96 10.25
N ARG A 112 7.35 -17.04 10.99
CA ARG A 112 6.02 -17.65 11.05
C ARG A 112 5.02 -16.68 11.67
N TYR A 113 3.85 -16.55 11.02
CA TYR A 113 2.74 -15.77 11.53
C TYR A 113 2.29 -16.23 12.94
N VAL A 114 2.13 -15.26 13.84
CA VAL A 114 1.62 -15.46 15.21
C VAL A 114 0.19 -14.93 15.30
N ALA A 115 -0.78 -15.83 15.39
CA ALA A 115 -2.18 -15.45 15.57
C ALA A 115 -2.44 -15.00 17.02
N PRO A 116 -3.30 -13.98 17.23
CA PRO A 116 -3.74 -13.59 18.56
C PRO A 116 -4.43 -14.78 19.26
N PRO A 117 -4.39 -14.85 20.60
CA PRO A 117 -5.16 -15.84 21.32
C PRO A 117 -6.66 -15.63 21.02
N PRO A 118 -7.47 -16.70 21.04
CA PRO A 118 -8.92 -16.56 20.89
C PRO A 118 -9.46 -15.60 21.96
N LEU A 119 -10.47 -14.81 21.61
CA LEU A 119 -11.21 -14.05 22.62
C LEU A 119 -11.86 -15.07 23.56
N ASP A 120 -11.56 -14.99 24.85
CA ASP A 120 -12.23 -15.82 25.85
C ASP A 120 -13.74 -15.53 25.77
N ALA A 121 -14.53 -16.59 25.55
CA ALA A 121 -15.99 -16.52 25.50
C ALA A 121 -16.60 -16.52 26.91
#